data_AF-A0A800CAL8-F1
#
_entry.id   AF-A0A800CAL8-F1
#
_cell.length_a   1.000
_cell.length_b   1.000
_cell.length_c   1.000
_cell.angle_alpha   90.00
_cell.angle_beta   90.00
_cell.angle_gamma   90.00
#
_symmetry.space_group_name_H-M   'P 1'
#
loop_
_entity.id
_entity.type
_entity.pdbx_description
1 polymer ?
#
loop_
_entity_poly.entity_id
_entity_poly.type
_entity_poly.pdbx_seq_one_letter_code
_entity_poly.pdbx_strand_id
1 'polypeptide(L)'
;MTKSDKGNKSINRRQFLTTTLKTACSVGLMGVGLGFYAQRANALPPLAIRPPGALPEEDFLGACIRCGLCVRDCPFDILFLGQLGDDIPSGSPYFLARTGPCEMCEDIPCVAACPTNALDHSLTDINDARMGLAIVYDQ
;
A
#
# COMPACT_ATOMS: atom_id res chain seq x y z
N MET A 1 5.95 -35.95 -41.70
CA MET A 1 5.98 -34.99 -40.58
C MET A 1 7.34 -35.06 -39.88
N THR A 2 7.82 -33.91 -39.45
CA THR A 2 9.23 -33.51 -39.27
C THR A 2 10.07 -34.34 -38.30
N LYS A 3 11.24 -34.75 -38.80
CA LYS A 3 12.32 -35.47 -38.14
C LYS A 3 12.96 -34.60 -37.05
N SER A 4 13.04 -35.12 -35.83
CA SER A 4 13.77 -34.50 -34.72
C SER A 4 15.23 -35.00 -34.75
N ASP A 5 16.13 -34.20 -35.31
CA ASP A 5 17.56 -34.48 -35.30
C ASP A 5 18.18 -34.03 -33.97
N LYS A 6 18.48 -34.99 -33.10
CA LYS A 6 19.34 -34.81 -31.91
C LYS A 6 20.80 -34.75 -32.34
N GLY A 7 21.25 -33.58 -32.79
CA GLY A 7 22.68 -33.30 -33.00
C GLY A 7 23.33 -32.79 -31.72
N ASN A 8 24.34 -33.51 -31.21
CA ASN A 8 25.22 -33.06 -30.13
C ASN A 8 25.98 -31.79 -30.58
N LYS A 9 25.45 -30.60 -30.28
CA LYS A 9 26.11 -29.32 -30.56
C LYS A 9 27.08 -29.00 -29.43
N SER A 10 28.37 -29.07 -29.74
CA SER A 10 29.41 -28.50 -28.88
C SER A 10 29.08 -27.03 -28.59
N ILE A 11 29.09 -26.64 -27.32
CA ILE A 11 28.74 -25.29 -26.89
C ILE A 11 29.78 -24.32 -27.47
N ASN A 12 29.36 -23.53 -28.46
CA ASN A 12 30.20 -22.51 -29.05
C ASN A 12 30.38 -21.38 -28.03
N ARG A 13 31.62 -20.97 -27.72
CA ARG A 13 31.93 -19.91 -26.75
C ARG A 13 31.12 -18.63 -27.00
N ARG A 14 30.92 -18.28 -28.28
CA ARG A 14 30.11 -17.10 -28.67
C ARG A 14 28.63 -17.28 -28.35
N GLN A 15 28.08 -18.49 -28.51
CA GLN A 15 26.70 -18.80 -28.11
C GLN A 15 26.54 -18.80 -26.60
N PHE A 16 27.52 -19.31 -25.86
CA PHE A 16 27.49 -19.26 -24.39
C PHE A 16 27.48 -17.81 -23.89
N LEU A 17 28.44 -17.00 -24.33
CA LEU A 17 28.54 -15.58 -23.94
C LEU A 17 27.28 -14.78 -24.31
N THR A 18 26.73 -14.98 -25.50
CA THR A 18 25.52 -14.25 -25.94
C THR A 18 24.26 -14.70 -25.22
N THR A 19 24.13 -15.98 -24.85
CA THR A 19 22.97 -16.50 -24.12
C THR A 19 23.01 -16.06 -22.66
N THR A 20 24.18 -16.09 -22.02
CA THR A 20 24.35 -15.57 -20.65
C THR A 20 24.10 -14.07 -20.58
N LEU A 21 24.59 -13.28 -21.55
CA LEU A 21 24.34 -11.84 -21.57
C LEU A 21 22.85 -11.51 -21.72
N LYS A 22 22.14 -12.19 -22.62
CA LYS A 22 20.70 -11.97 -22.83
C LYS A 22 19.87 -12.30 -21.60
N THR A 23 20.18 -13.42 -20.95
CA THR A 23 19.47 -13.87 -19.74
C THR A 23 19.75 -12.95 -18.55
N ALA A 24 21.00 -12.52 -18.37
CA ALA A 24 21.35 -11.54 -17.33
C ALA A 24 20.63 -10.20 -17.53
N CYS A 25 20.59 -9.69 -18.76
CA CYS A 25 19.88 -8.44 -19.06
C CYS A 25 18.37 -8.58 -18.87
N SER A 26 17.75 -9.68 -19.31
CA SER A 26 16.31 -9.86 -19.16
C SER A 26 15.88 -9.98 -17.70
N VAL A 27 16.61 -10.75 -16.90
CA VAL A 27 16.33 -10.89 -15.46
C VAL A 27 16.63 -9.59 -14.72
N GLY A 28 17.72 -8.90 -15.09
CA GLY A 28 18.07 -7.60 -14.52
C GLY A 28 16.98 -6.55 -14.75
N LEU A 29 16.51 -6.39 -16.00
CA LEU A 29 15.44 -5.44 -16.33
C LEU A 29 14.13 -5.76 -15.61
N MET A 30 13.76 -7.05 -15.56
CA MET A 30 12.53 -7.47 -14.89
C MET A 30 12.61 -7.30 -13.37
N GLY A 31 13.75 -7.65 -12.77
CA GLY A 31 14.00 -7.46 -11.34
C GLY A 31 14.02 -5.99 -10.94
N VAL A 32 14.66 -5.13 -11.74
CA VAL A 32 14.67 -3.68 -11.51
C VAL A 32 13.26 -3.09 -11.67
N GLY A 33 12.52 -3.47 -12.71
CA GLY A 33 11.14 -3.01 -12.92
C GLY A 33 10.22 -3.36 -11.75
N LEU A 34 10.28 -4.61 -11.27
CA LEU A 34 9.51 -5.05 -10.10
C LEU A 34 9.98 -4.36 -8.81
N GLY A 35 11.29 -4.16 -8.65
CA GLY A 35 11.86 -3.46 -7.49
C GLY A 35 11.38 -2.01 -7.39
N PHE A 36 11.42 -1.26 -8.50
CA PHE A 36 10.89 0.11 -8.54
C PHE A 36 9.39 0.16 -8.27
N TYR A 37 8.62 -0.80 -8.77
CA TYR A 37 7.18 -0.88 -8.50
C TYR A 37 6.90 -1.12 -7.00
N ALA A 38 7.59 -2.07 -6.39
CA ALA A 38 7.44 -2.37 -4.96
C ALA A 38 7.79 -1.17 -4.06
N GLN A 39 8.74 -0.33 -4.48
CA GLN A 39 9.19 0.83 -3.69
C GLN A 39 8.17 1.97 -3.62
N ARG A 40 7.23 2.06 -4.58
CA ARG A 40 6.20 3.10 -4.59
C ARG A 40 5.15 2.95 -3.48
N ALA A 41 5.13 1.83 -2.77
CA ALA A 41 4.09 1.51 -1.79
C ALA A 41 4.25 2.19 -0.41
N ASN A 42 5.13 3.19 -0.24
CA ASN A 42 5.45 3.74 1.10
C ASN A 42 5.11 5.23 1.29
N ALA A 43 4.66 5.95 0.26
CA ALA A 43 4.47 7.39 0.38
C ALA A 43 2.98 7.74 0.46
N LEU A 44 2.43 7.90 1.66
CA LEU A 44 1.08 8.44 1.80
C LEU A 44 1.05 9.88 1.22
N PRO A 45 0.21 10.19 0.21
CA PRO A 45 0.17 11.51 -0.37
C PRO A 45 -0.27 12.54 0.69
N PRO A 46 0.19 13.80 0.62
CA PRO A 46 0.01 14.79 1.70
C PRO A 46 -1.45 15.11 2.05
N LEU A 47 -2.39 14.79 1.15
CA LEU A 47 -3.82 15.05 1.32
C LEU A 47 -4.57 13.84 1.88
N ALA A 48 -3.97 12.65 1.86
CA ALA A 48 -4.56 11.42 2.39
C ALA A 48 -4.22 11.29 3.87
N ILE A 49 -5.26 11.19 4.68
CA ILE A 49 -5.17 11.13 6.13
C ILE A 49 -5.63 9.75 6.60
N ARG A 50 -4.95 9.18 7.59
CA ARG A 50 -5.32 7.88 8.17
C ARG A 50 -6.54 8.01 9.10
N PRO A 51 -7.31 6.92 9.31
CA PRO A 51 -8.39 6.90 10.31
C PRO A 51 -7.91 7.26 11.72
N PRO A 52 -8.81 7.65 12.64
CA PRO A 52 -8.45 7.91 14.02
C PRO A 52 -7.82 6.67 14.68
N GLY A 53 -6.84 6.91 15.55
CA GLY A 53 -6.10 5.85 16.23
C GLY A 53 -5.06 5.14 15.37
N ALA A 54 -4.83 5.54 14.12
CA ALA A 54 -3.79 4.89 13.32
C ALA A 54 -2.40 5.02 13.97
N LEU A 55 -1.68 3.89 14.00
CA LEU A 55 -0.27 3.84 14.40
C LEU A 55 0.61 4.69 13.47
N PRO A 56 1.86 4.98 13.85
CA PRO A 56 2.86 5.54 12.93
C PRO A 56 2.90 4.74 11.62
N GLU A 57 3.08 5.42 10.49
CA GLU A 57 2.82 4.85 9.15
C GLU A 57 3.51 3.49 8.91
N GLU A 58 4.76 3.32 9.36
CA GLU A 58 5.49 2.05 9.20
C GLU A 58 4.85 0.89 10.01
N ASP A 59 4.49 1.15 11.26
CA ASP A 59 3.84 0.19 12.16
C ASP A 59 2.42 -0.11 11.69
N PHE A 60 1.71 0.92 11.24
CA PHE A 60 0.39 0.82 10.63
C PHE A 60 0.41 -0.10 9.42
N LEU A 61 1.34 0.09 8.48
CA LEU A 61 1.46 -0.73 7.28
C LEU A 61 1.89 -2.17 7.58
N GLY A 62 2.65 -2.39 8.66
CA GLY A 62 3.00 -3.71 9.17
C GLY A 62 1.82 -4.45 9.82
N ALA A 63 0.96 -3.74 10.54
CA ALA A 63 -0.18 -4.30 11.27
C ALA A 63 -1.46 -4.40 10.41
N CYS A 64 -1.63 -3.54 9.41
CA CYS A 64 -2.84 -3.49 8.60
C CYS A 64 -2.92 -4.67 7.63
N ILE A 65 -3.85 -5.59 7.90
CA ILE A 65 -4.13 -6.74 7.02
C ILE A 65 -5.06 -6.41 5.84
N ARG A 66 -5.37 -5.12 5.62
CA ARG A 66 -6.18 -4.64 4.48
C ARG A 66 -7.58 -5.28 4.39
N CYS A 67 -8.19 -5.54 5.55
CA CYS A 67 -9.50 -6.22 5.62
C CYS A 67 -10.69 -5.30 5.29
N GLY A 68 -10.51 -3.97 5.33
CA GLY A 68 -11.57 -3.00 5.02
C GLY A 68 -12.68 -2.87 6.05
N LEU A 69 -12.57 -3.51 7.22
CA LEU A 69 -13.61 -3.46 8.26
C LEU A 69 -13.81 -2.04 8.81
N CYS A 70 -12.73 -1.27 8.98
CA CYS A 70 -12.79 0.13 9.40
C CYS A 70 -13.53 1.03 8.38
N VAL A 71 -13.41 0.73 7.08
CA VAL A 71 -14.14 1.43 6.02
C VAL A 71 -15.62 1.09 6.07
N ARG A 72 -15.95 -0.19 6.19
CA ARG A 72 -17.34 -0.69 6.29
C ARG A 72 -18.08 -0.15 7.52
N ASP A 73 -17.39 -0.01 8.65
CA ASP A 73 -17.98 0.45 9.91
C ASP A 73 -17.89 1.97 10.10
N CYS A 74 -17.44 2.73 9.09
CA CYS A 74 -17.52 4.17 9.09
C CYS A 74 -18.95 4.62 8.76
N PRO A 75 -19.71 5.24 9.69
CA PRO A 75 -21.12 5.55 9.46
C PRO A 75 -21.34 6.71 8.47
N PHE A 76 -20.27 7.43 8.11
CA PHE A 76 -20.33 8.58 7.21
C PHE A 76 -19.71 8.31 5.83
N ASP A 77 -19.25 7.07 5.57
CA ASP A 77 -18.67 6.66 4.29
C ASP A 77 -17.52 7.58 3.78
N ILE A 78 -16.78 8.20 4.72
CA ILE A 78 -15.65 9.10 4.41
C ILE A 78 -14.31 8.38 4.29
N LEU A 79 -14.24 7.11 4.73
CA LEU A 79 -13.05 6.29 4.61
C LEU A 79 -13.07 5.53 3.27
N PHE A 80 -11.91 5.47 2.61
CA PHE A 80 -11.71 4.79 1.34
C PHE A 80 -10.53 3.83 1.44
N LEU A 81 -10.52 2.79 0.60
CA LEU A 81 -9.37 1.90 0.43
C LEU A 81 -8.52 2.37 -0.75
N GLY A 82 -7.21 2.43 -0.57
CA GLY A 82 -6.28 2.68 -1.66
C GLY A 82 -6.45 1.63 -2.77
N GLN A 83 -6.56 2.08 -4.02
CA GLN A 83 -6.67 1.21 -5.18
C GLN A 83 -5.30 0.85 -5.75
N LEU A 84 -5.28 -0.06 -6.72
CA LEU A 84 -4.05 -0.36 -7.45
C LEU A 84 -3.72 0.80 -8.37
N GLY A 85 -2.52 1.36 -8.21
CA GLY A 85 -2.05 2.50 -9.01
C GLY A 85 -2.24 3.86 -8.33
N ASP A 86 -2.91 3.90 -7.19
CA ASP A 86 -2.92 5.09 -6.32
C ASP A 86 -1.53 5.29 -5.71
N ASP A 87 -1.23 6.53 -5.32
CA ASP A 87 -0.06 6.84 -4.49
C ASP A 87 -0.24 6.36 -3.04
N ILE A 88 -1.38 5.75 -2.70
CA ILE A 88 -1.69 5.22 -1.37
C ILE A 88 -1.44 3.71 -1.37
N PRO A 89 -0.87 3.13 -0.31
CA PRO A 89 -0.66 1.70 -0.24
C PRO A 89 -1.98 0.95 -0.46
N SER A 90 -2.05 0.10 -1.49
CA SER A 90 -3.30 -0.52 -1.89
C SER A 90 -3.93 -1.34 -0.76
N GLY A 91 -5.24 -1.24 -0.61
CA GLY A 91 -6.03 -1.86 0.45
C GLY A 91 -5.86 -1.22 1.83
N SER A 92 -5.05 -0.18 1.96
CA SER A 92 -4.94 0.57 3.23
C SER A 92 -6.00 1.70 3.28
N PRO A 93 -6.65 1.91 4.44
CA PRO A 93 -7.70 2.91 4.60
C PRO A 93 -7.13 4.34 4.68
N TYR A 94 -7.84 5.29 4.09
CA TYR A 94 -7.53 6.72 4.16
C TYR A 94 -8.81 7.56 3.98
N PHE A 95 -8.76 8.85 4.30
CA PHE A 95 -9.75 9.82 3.85
C PHE A 95 -9.09 11.09 3.32
N LEU A 96 -9.85 11.88 2.59
CA LEU A 96 -9.43 13.18 2.07
C LEU A 96 -10.18 14.29 2.81
N ALA A 97 -9.51 14.97 3.74
CA ALA A 97 -10.16 16.00 4.58
C ALA A 97 -10.81 17.15 3.79
N ARG A 98 -10.41 17.35 2.52
CA ARG A 98 -10.98 18.38 1.63
C ARG A 98 -12.30 17.95 0.98
N THR A 99 -12.59 16.65 0.91
CA THR A 99 -13.85 16.14 0.34
C THR A 99 -14.88 15.86 1.42
N GLY A 100 -14.43 15.44 2.61
CA GLY A 100 -15.26 15.22 3.78
C GLY A 100 -14.38 14.98 5.02
N PRO A 101 -14.74 15.54 6.18
CA PRO A 101 -13.99 15.34 7.40
C PRO A 101 -14.31 13.97 8.04
N CYS A 102 -13.44 13.54 8.95
CA CYS A 102 -13.86 12.58 9.96
C CYS A 102 -14.82 13.29 10.91
N GLU A 103 -16.06 12.80 11.03
CA GLU A 103 -17.11 13.37 11.90
C GLU A 103 -16.90 13.05 13.39
N MET A 104 -15.72 12.59 13.78
CA MET A 104 -15.30 12.37 15.17
C MET A 104 -16.36 11.61 16.00
N CYS A 105 -16.75 10.42 15.54
CA CYS A 105 -17.75 9.60 16.23
C CYS A 105 -17.32 9.24 17.67
N GLU A 106 -18.21 9.45 18.65
CA GLU A 106 -17.94 9.20 20.07
C GLU A 106 -17.53 7.75 20.36
N ASP A 107 -18.19 6.77 19.74
CA ASP A 107 -17.93 5.34 19.95
C ASP A 107 -16.78 4.78 19.09
N ILE A 108 -16.15 5.62 18.25
CA ILE A 108 -15.02 5.29 17.37
C ILE A 108 -15.16 3.90 16.68
N PRO A 109 -16.23 3.63 15.93
CA PRO A 109 -16.55 2.29 15.42
C PRO A 109 -15.47 1.72 14.49
N CYS A 110 -14.75 2.59 13.78
CA CYS A 110 -13.64 2.18 12.92
C CYS A 110 -12.46 1.54 13.69
N VAL A 111 -12.16 2.02 14.91
CA VAL A 111 -11.11 1.45 15.77
C VAL A 111 -11.58 0.10 16.33
N ALA A 112 -12.79 0.05 16.87
CA ALA A 112 -13.38 -1.18 17.42
C ALA A 112 -13.45 -2.31 16.38
N ALA A 113 -13.68 -1.96 15.11
CA ALA A 113 -13.73 -2.90 14.00
C ALA A 113 -12.36 -3.44 13.57
N CYS A 114 -11.26 -2.80 13.96
CA CYS A 114 -9.91 -3.19 13.53
C CYS A 114 -9.44 -4.45 14.28
N PRO A 115 -9.19 -5.58 13.61
CA PRO A 115 -8.88 -6.84 14.29
C PRO A 115 -7.39 -7.01 14.65
N THR A 116 -6.50 -6.16 14.14
CA THR A 116 -5.04 -6.33 14.24
C THR A 116 -4.32 -5.25 15.03
N ASN A 117 -5.06 -4.35 15.69
CA ASN A 117 -4.51 -3.17 16.36
C ASN A 117 -3.68 -2.25 15.45
N ALA A 118 -3.93 -2.28 14.13
CA ALA A 118 -3.40 -1.25 13.23
C ALA A 118 -3.96 0.13 13.58
N LEU A 119 -5.17 0.15 14.16
CA LEU A 119 -5.71 1.28 14.89
C LEU A 119 -5.61 0.95 16.39
N ASP A 120 -5.19 1.92 17.19
CA ASP A 120 -4.95 1.81 18.61
C ASP A 120 -6.27 1.73 19.39
N HIS A 121 -6.55 0.56 19.96
CA HIS A 121 -7.73 0.30 20.79
C HIS A 121 -7.71 1.00 22.14
N SER A 122 -6.57 1.59 22.54
CA SER A 122 -6.50 2.42 23.75
C SER A 122 -7.11 3.81 23.54
N LEU A 123 -7.35 4.22 22.29
CA LEU A 123 -8.08 5.43 21.96
C LEU A 123 -9.55 5.26 22.35
N THR A 124 -9.93 5.89 23.46
CA THR A 124 -11.29 5.84 24.04
C THR A 124 -12.03 7.17 23.97
N ASP A 125 -11.30 8.29 23.89
CA ASP A 125 -11.84 9.61 23.59
C ASP A 125 -11.39 10.01 22.18
N ILE A 126 -12.36 10.30 21.31
CA ILE A 126 -12.09 10.71 19.92
C ILE A 126 -11.30 12.01 19.83
N ASN A 127 -11.35 12.87 20.85
CA ASN A 127 -10.61 14.12 20.90
C ASN A 127 -9.09 13.91 21.06
N ASP A 128 -8.66 12.75 21.56
CA ASP A 128 -7.25 12.37 21.66
C ASP A 128 -6.68 11.87 20.32
N ALA A 129 -7.52 11.71 19.30
CA ALA A 129 -7.09 11.17 18.01
C ALA A 129 -6.10 12.09 17.29
N ARG A 130 -4.92 11.55 16.98
CA ARG A 130 -3.85 12.25 16.24
C ARG A 130 -3.84 11.83 14.77
N MET A 131 -4.72 12.44 13.98
CA MET A 131 -4.87 12.11 12.55
C MET A 131 -3.97 12.92 11.61
N GLY A 132 -3.44 14.06 12.04
CA GLY A 132 -2.59 14.94 11.22
C GLY A 132 -2.55 16.36 11.76
N LEU A 133 -1.92 17.28 11.03
CA LEU A 133 -1.90 18.70 11.38
C LEU A 133 -2.74 19.50 10.37
N ALA A 134 -3.78 20.17 10.85
CA ALA A 134 -4.55 21.09 10.05
C ALA A 134 -3.93 22.50 10.09
N ILE A 135 -3.84 23.16 8.93
CA ILE A 135 -3.49 24.57 8.82
C ILE A 135 -4.76 25.32 8.37
N VAL A 136 -5.23 26.21 9.23
CA VAL A 136 -6.36 27.09 8.95
C VAL A 136 -5.80 28.44 8.52
N TYR A 137 -6.13 28.86 7.31
CA TYR A 137 -5.85 30.21 6.83
C TYR A 137 -7.12 31.02 7.00
N ASP A 138 -7.07 32.05 7.85
CA ASP A 138 -8.12 33.06 7.92
C ASP A 138 -7.98 33.96 6.69
N GLN A 139 -9.08 34.14 5.93
CA GLN A 139 -9.14 35.08 4.81
C GLN A 139 -9.99 36.29 5.18
#